data_AF-A0A8K0CPM8-F1
#
_entry.id   AF-A0A8K0CPM8-F1
#
_cell.length_a   1.000
_cell.length_b   1.000
_cell.length_c   1.000
_cell.angle_alpha   90.00
_cell.angle_beta   90.00
_cell.angle_gamma   90.00
#
_symmetry.space_group_name_H-M   'P 1'
#
loop_
_entity.id
_entity.type
_entity.pdbx_description
1 polymer ?
#
loop_
_entity_poly.entity_id
_entity_poly.type
_entity_poly.pdbx_seq_one_letter_code
_entity_poly.pdbx_strand_id
1 'polypeptide(L)'
;GCTHPNIYEPVVALLSQFTPLLDLVVVDPSQSIAFPMNVIALLPYMLLNYEDANELCIRSADNIAQVSVEKKQKIRKSRYSNEPLQSQNI
;
A
#
# COMPACT_ATOMS: atom_id res chain seq x y z
N GLY A 1 13.40 -5.36 -19.56
CA GLY A 1 13.05 -4.26 -18.66
C GLY A 1 12.18 -3.30 -19.43
N CYS A 2 11.02 -2.91 -18.91
CA CYS A 2 10.09 -2.00 -19.56
C CYS A 2 10.66 -0.57 -19.62
N THR A 3 11.65 -0.33 -20.49
CA THR A 3 12.37 0.94 -20.62
C THR A 3 11.77 1.87 -21.68
N HIS A 4 10.65 1.49 -22.29
CA HIS A 4 9.95 2.38 -23.22
C HIS A 4 9.20 3.46 -22.43
N PRO A 5 9.49 4.76 -22.67
CA PRO A 5 8.79 5.85 -21.99
C PRO A 5 7.26 5.78 -22.18
N ASN A 6 6.82 5.31 -23.35
CA ASN A 6 5.41 5.25 -23.73
C ASN A 6 4.56 4.24 -22.96
N ILE A 7 5.17 3.35 -22.17
CA ILE A 7 4.44 2.38 -21.33
C ILE A 7 4.50 2.73 -19.85
N TYR A 8 5.27 3.74 -19.46
CA TYR A 8 5.46 4.09 -18.05
C TYR A 8 4.16 4.59 -17.41
N GLU A 9 3.53 5.64 -17.97
CA GLU A 9 2.28 6.19 -17.44
C GLU A 9 1.11 5.20 -17.43
N PRO A 10 0.86 4.41 -18.51
CA PRO A 10 -0.16 3.37 -18.47
C PRO A 10 0.07 2.32 -17.36
N VAL A 11 1.33 1.95 -17.11
CA VAL A 11 1.68 0.99 -16.05
C VAL A 11 1.47 1.60 -14.67
N VAL A 12 1.89 2.85 -14.43
CA VAL A 12 1.65 3.56 -13.16
C VAL A 12 0.14 3.66 -12.90
N ALA A 13 -0.66 3.98 -13.93
CA ALA A 13 -2.11 4.02 -13.82
C ALA A 13 -2.70 2.67 -13.40
N LEU A 14 -2.28 1.56 -14.02
CA LEU A 14 -2.72 0.22 -13.65
C LEU A 14 -2.30 -0.15 -12.22
N LEU A 15 -1.05 0.14 -11.83
CA LEU A 15 -0.55 -0.11 -10.47
C LEU A 15 -1.33 0.66 -9.41
N SER A 16 -1.73 1.90 -9.69
CA SER A 16 -2.62 2.67 -8.82
C SER A 16 -3.95 1.95 -8.59
N GLN A 17 -4.57 1.43 -9.67
CA GLN A 17 -5.84 0.70 -9.57
C GLN A 17 -5.74 -0.65 -8.87
N PHE A 18 -4.59 -1.32 -8.99
CA PHE A 18 -4.35 -2.61 -8.35
C PHE A 18 -3.88 -2.50 -6.90
N THR A 19 -3.57 -1.29 -6.41
CA THR A 19 -3.14 -1.08 -5.02
C THR A 19 -4.07 -1.71 -3.99
N PRO A 20 -5.42 -1.60 -4.09
CA PRO A 20 -6.32 -2.27 -3.16
C PRO A 20 -6.37 -3.80 -3.27
N LEU A 21 -5.86 -4.37 -4.38
CA LEU A 21 -5.95 -5.80 -4.71
C LEU A 21 -4.66 -6.56 -4.41
N LEU A 22 -3.51 -5.88 -4.38
CA LEU A 22 -2.19 -6.49 -4.21
C LEU A 22 -1.74 -6.44 -2.75
N ASP A 23 -1.48 -7.60 -2.15
CA ASP A 23 -0.79 -7.71 -0.86
C ASP A 23 0.64 -8.25 -1.04
N LEU A 24 1.44 -7.53 -1.81
CA LEU A 24 2.83 -7.88 -2.10
C LEU A 24 3.74 -6.97 -1.27
N VAL A 25 4.42 -7.52 -0.28
CA VAL A 25 5.41 -6.80 0.52
C VAL A 25 6.80 -7.00 -0.06
N VAL A 26 7.55 -5.91 -0.25
CA VAL A 26 9.00 -6.00 -0.47
C VAL A 26 9.67 -5.89 0.88
N VAL A 27 10.35 -6.96 1.24
CA VAL A 27 10.97 -7.13 2.54
C VAL A 27 12.47 -6.87 2.37
N ASP A 28 13.04 -6.05 3.25
CA ASP A 28 14.49 -5.84 3.27
C ASP A 28 15.23 -7.15 3.66
N PRO A 29 16.53 -7.30 3.37
CA PRO A 29 17.26 -8.55 3.70
C PRO A 29 17.22 -8.95 5.18
N SER A 30 17.02 -7.99 6.10
CA SER A 30 16.88 -8.26 7.55
C SER A 30 15.47 -8.71 7.96
N GLN A 31 14.50 -8.65 7.04
CA GLN A 31 13.08 -8.90 7.26
C GLN A 31 12.42 -8.05 8.36
N SER A 32 13.00 -6.89 8.66
CA SER A 32 12.53 -5.99 9.71
C SER A 32 11.60 -4.90 9.20
N ILE A 33 11.77 -4.51 7.93
CA ILE A 33 11.01 -3.42 7.31
C ILE A 33 10.48 -3.92 5.96
N ALA A 34 9.21 -3.61 5.69
CA ALA A 34 8.63 -3.86 4.39
C ALA A 34 7.74 -2.71 3.96
N PHE A 35 7.95 -2.25 2.72
CA PHE A 35 6.98 -1.41 2.03
C PHE A 35 6.21 -2.28 1.04
N PRO A 36 4.90 -2.06 0.88
CA PRO A 36 4.14 -2.69 -0.19
C PRO A 36 4.78 -2.36 -1.56
N MET A 37 4.89 -3.36 -2.43
CA MET A 37 5.57 -3.25 -3.74
C MET A 37 4.96 -2.14 -4.61
N ASN A 38 3.65 -1.97 -4.53
CA ASN A 38 2.91 -0.89 -5.19
C ASN A 38 3.29 0.50 -4.66
N VAL A 39 3.55 0.64 -3.35
CA VAL A 39 4.05 1.91 -2.79
C VAL A 39 5.43 2.22 -3.35
N ILE A 40 6.34 1.23 -3.37
CA ILE A 40 7.68 1.39 -3.96
C ILE A 40 7.59 1.75 -5.45
N ALA A 41 6.66 1.14 -6.19
CA ALA A 41 6.52 1.37 -7.62
C ALA A 41 5.89 2.74 -7.96
N LEU A 42 5.01 3.27 -7.11
CA LEU A 42 4.30 4.55 -7.34
C LEU A 42 5.07 5.76 -6.77
N LEU A 43 5.86 5.58 -5.72
CA LEU A 43 6.62 6.66 -5.07
C LEU A 43 7.47 7.50 -6.03
N PRO A 44 8.24 6.92 -6.98
CA PRO A 44 9.02 7.72 -7.92
C PRO A 44 8.14 8.64 -8.79
N TYR A 45 6.98 8.15 -9.24
CA TYR A 45 6.05 8.94 -10.03
C TYR A 45 5.44 10.09 -9.20
N MET A 46 5.03 9.79 -7.98
CA MET A 46 4.44 10.79 -7.08
C MET A 46 5.45 11.87 -6.68
N LEU A 47 6.72 11.52 -6.46
CA LEU A 47 7.78 12.49 -6.18
C LEU A 47 8.10 13.36 -7.39
N LEU A 48 8.08 12.80 -8.60
CA LEU A 48 8.29 13.55 -9.84
C LEU A 48 7.22 14.63 -10.06
N ASN A 49 5.98 14.38 -9.61
CA ASN A 49 4.84 15.28 -9.73
C ASN A 49 4.47 15.96 -8.41
N TYR A 50 5.39 16.01 -7.44
CA TYR A 50 5.05 16.46 -6.07
C TYR A 50 4.56 17.92 -6.01
N GLU A 51 5.19 18.80 -6.78
CA GLU A 51 4.85 20.24 -6.80
C GLU A 51 3.51 20.53 -7.52
N ASP A 52 3.11 19.68 -8.45
CA ASP A 52 1.85 19.78 -9.21
C ASP A 52 1.21 18.40 -9.34
N ALA A 53 0.61 17.95 -8.24
CA ALA A 53 0.07 16.61 -8.13
C ALA A 53 -1.14 16.43 -9.06
N ASN A 54 -1.02 15.52 -10.02
CA ASN A 54 -2.11 15.16 -10.92
C ASN A 54 -3.09 14.15 -10.28
N GLU A 55 -4.21 13.90 -10.97
CA GLU A 55 -5.25 12.95 -10.54
C GLU A 55 -4.72 11.55 -10.22
N LEU A 56 -3.69 11.09 -10.95
CA LEU A 56 -3.08 9.79 -10.69
C LEU A 56 -2.32 9.75 -9.36
N CYS A 57 -1.67 10.85 -8.97
CA CYS A 57 -1.02 10.98 -7.67
C CYS A 57 -2.06 10.96 -6.54
N ILE A 58 -3.15 11.72 -6.70
CA ILE A 58 -4.23 11.81 -5.71
C ILE A 58 -4.87 10.42 -5.50
N ARG A 59 -5.29 9.76 -6.58
CA ARG A 59 -5.88 8.42 -6.53
C ARG A 59 -4.94 7.38 -5.92
N SER A 60 -3.66 7.46 -6.24
CA SER A 60 -2.65 6.57 -5.66
C SER A 60 -2.52 6.76 -4.15
N ALA A 61 -2.48 8.02 -3.69
CA ALA A 61 -2.43 8.34 -2.26
C ALA A 61 -3.67 7.81 -1.51
N ASP A 62 -4.87 8.01 -2.06
CA ASP A 62 -6.11 7.51 -1.48
C ASP A 62 -6.12 5.98 -1.37
N ASN A 63 -5.74 5.28 -2.44
CA ASN A 63 -5.69 3.82 -2.44
C ASN A 63 -4.66 3.29 -1.41
N ILE A 64 -3.49 3.94 -1.29
CA ILE A 64 -2.46 3.57 -0.30
C ILE A 64 -2.98 3.81 1.12
N ALA A 65 -3.63 4.95 1.37
CA ALA A 65 -4.20 5.30 2.66
C ALA A 65 -5.30 4.32 3.08
N GLN A 66 -6.21 3.99 2.16
CA GLN A 66 -7.30 3.05 2.39
C GLN A 66 -6.77 1.66 2.81
N VAL A 67 -5.86 1.08 2.03
CA VAL A 67 -5.25 -0.23 2.34
C VAL A 67 -4.55 -0.21 3.70
N SER A 68 -3.86 0.90 4.01
CA SER A 68 -3.17 1.07 5.30
C SER A 68 -4.15 1.07 6.48
N VAL A 69 -5.30 1.73 6.34
CA VAL A 69 -6.36 1.76 7.36
C VAL A 69 -7.03 0.39 7.51
N GLU A 70 -7.39 -0.26 6.40
CA GLU A 70 -8.02 -1.58 6.40
C GLU A 70 -7.12 -2.64 7.04
N LYS A 71 -5.82 -2.61 6.73
CA LYS A 71 -4.84 -3.55 7.28
C LYS A 71 -4.65 -3.33 8.78
N LYS A 72 -4.63 -2.08 9.26
CA LYS A 72 -4.64 -1.76 10.69
C LYS A 72 -5.89 -2.31 11.39
N GLN A 73 -7.06 -2.18 10.78
CA GLN A 73 -8.30 -2.73 11.34
C GLN A 73 -8.32 -4.26 11.35
N LYS A 74 -7.82 -4.92 10.31
CA LYS A 74 -7.72 -6.39 10.22
C LYS A 74 -6.79 -6.95 11.29
N ILE A 75 -5.62 -6.35 11.48
CA ILE A 75 -4.65 -6.71 12.54
C ILE A 75 -5.26 -6.47 13.93
N ARG A 76 -5.98 -5.36 14.10
CA ARG A 76 -6.67 -5.08 15.37
C ARG A 76 -7.73 -6.14 15.67
N LYS A 77 -8.59 -6.48 14.70
CA LYS A 77 -9.63 -7.51 14.85
C LYS A 77 -9.03 -8.89 15.13
N SER A 78 -7.96 -9.27 14.43
CA SER A 78 -7.29 -10.56 14.71
C SER A 78 -6.70 -10.60 16.13
N ARG A 79 -6.17 -9.49 16.65
CA ARG A 79 -5.70 -9.43 18.04
C ARG A 79 -6.85 -9.63 19.03
N TYR A 80 -8.01 -9.00 18.81
CA TYR A 80 -9.19 -9.20 19.68
C TYR A 80 -9.82 -10.59 19.57
N SER A 81 -9.69 -11.29 18.44
CA SER A 81 -10.16 -12.68 18.30
C SER A 81 -9.21 -13.73 18.90
N ASN A 82 -8.00 -13.35 19.33
CA ASN A 82 -7.03 -14.25 19.94
C ASN A 82 -6.79 -13.98 21.45
N GLU A 83 -7.54 -13.06 22.06
CA GLU A 83 -7.58 -12.94 23.51
C GLU A 83 -8.45 -14.08 24.06
N PRO A 84 -7.92 -14.99 24.92
CA PRO A 84 -8.77 -15.92 25.64
C PRO A 84 -9.72 -15.11 26.51
N LEU A 85 -11.00 -15.52 26.56
CA LEU A 85 -12.00 -15.01 27.49
C LEU A 85 -11.48 -15.20 28.93
N GLN A 86 -10.68 -14.26 29.45
CA GLN A 86 -10.48 -14.13 30.89
C GLN A 86 -11.76 -13.52 31.45
N SER A 87 -12.65 -14.43 31.83
CA SER A 87 -13.57 -14.34 32.96
C SER A 87 -13.92 -12.91 33.39
N GLN A 88 -15.02 -12.38 32.85
CA GLN A 88 -15.83 -11.44 33.60
C GLN A 88 -16.37 -12.16 34.84
N ASN A 89 -15.63 -12.06 35.93
CA ASN A 89 -16.10 -12.42 37.26
C ASN A 89 -15.51 -11.44 38.26
N ILE A 90 -16.13 -10.26 38.36
CA ILE A 90 -16.16 -9.43 39.57
C ILE A 90 -17.55 -8.79 39.64
#